data_AF-A0A954B352-F1
#
_entry.id   AF-A0A954B352-F1
#
_cell.length_a   1.000
_cell.length_b   1.000
_cell.length_c   1.000
_cell.angle_alpha   90.00
_cell.angle_beta   90.00
_cell.angle_gamma   90.00
#
_symmetry.space_group_name_H-M   'P 1'
#
loop_
_entity.id
_entity.type
_entity.pdbx_description
1 polymer ?
#
loop_
_entity_poly.entity_id
_entity_poly.type
_entity_poly.pdbx_seq_one_letter_code
_entity_poly.pdbx_strand_id
1 'polypeptide(L)'
;MKRGLLRLSAAALFAAAAATSACAPTHNYNGFLPDRNNAEIPDPQVGVDTRDTVVQRFGSPSTTAVFDQTAWYYVSSVQESVAFYTPHITERHVMVIRFDGDTVSSVEKWGLERGRLVSYDNHVTPTRGRELGVLEQLLGNVGRTSPIQMEEQGGRPNQRN
;
A
#
# COMPACT_ATOMS: atom_id res chain seq x y z
N MET A 1 -0.71 30.94 -51.90
CA MET A 1 -1.65 30.68 -50.77
C MET A 1 -1.70 29.20 -50.34
N LYS A 2 -1.71 28.21 -51.24
CA LYS A 2 -1.84 26.76 -50.89
C LYS A 2 -0.70 26.14 -50.06
N ARG A 3 0.55 26.60 -50.24
CA ARG A 3 1.74 26.07 -49.51
C ARG A 3 1.80 26.50 -48.03
N GLY A 4 1.20 27.63 -47.67
CA GLY A 4 1.13 28.11 -46.28
C GLY A 4 0.12 27.32 -45.46
N LEU A 5 -1.06 27.06 -46.04
CA LEU A 5 -2.05 26.17 -45.43
C LEU A 5 -1.49 24.75 -45.25
N LEU A 6 -0.79 24.18 -46.24
CA LEU A 6 -0.20 22.84 -46.11
C LEU A 6 0.82 22.73 -44.94
N ARG A 7 1.61 23.78 -44.70
CA ARG A 7 2.60 23.80 -43.60
C ARG A 7 1.94 23.93 -42.23
N LEU A 8 0.85 24.71 -42.12
CA LEU A 8 0.05 24.84 -40.90
C LEU A 8 -0.67 23.53 -40.56
N SER A 9 -1.22 22.85 -41.58
CA SER A 9 -1.84 21.52 -41.41
C SER A 9 -0.83 20.48 -40.92
N ALA A 10 0.37 20.47 -41.50
CA ALA A 10 1.44 19.55 -41.09
C ALA A 10 1.92 19.81 -39.65
N ALA A 11 2.07 21.09 -39.25
CA ALA A 11 2.45 21.46 -37.89
C ALA A 11 1.37 21.09 -36.86
N ALA A 12 0.08 21.29 -37.20
CA ALA A 12 -1.03 20.89 -36.34
C ALA A 12 -1.13 19.37 -36.17
N LEU A 13 -0.91 18.59 -37.25
CA LEU A 13 -0.89 17.13 -37.18
C LEU A 13 0.26 16.63 -36.29
N PHE A 14 1.43 17.25 -36.41
CA PHE A 14 2.60 16.88 -35.60
C PHE A 14 2.40 17.21 -34.13
N ALA A 15 1.81 18.37 -33.81
CA ALA A 15 1.47 18.75 -32.45
C ALA A 15 0.41 17.83 -31.82
N ALA A 16 -0.61 17.43 -32.59
CA ALA A 16 -1.62 16.48 -32.14
C ALA A 16 -1.04 15.08 -31.88
N ALA A 17 -0.14 14.60 -32.74
CA ALA A 17 0.57 13.34 -32.53
C ALA A 17 1.47 13.39 -31.29
N ALA A 18 2.20 14.49 -31.08
CA ALA A 18 3.03 14.69 -29.89
C ALA A 18 2.21 14.77 -28.59
N ALA A 19 0.97 15.26 -28.64
CA ALA A 19 0.11 15.32 -27.45
C ALA A 19 -0.33 13.92 -26.94
N THR A 20 -0.34 12.90 -27.80
CA THR A 20 -0.73 11.54 -27.41
C THR A 20 0.35 10.74 -26.68
N SER A 21 1.62 11.18 -26.68
CA SER A 21 2.72 10.45 -26.03
C SER A 21 2.79 10.64 -24.51
N ALA A 22 1.92 11.48 -23.93
CA ALA A 22 1.93 11.79 -22.50
C ALA A 22 1.26 10.71 -21.62
N CYS A 23 0.50 9.78 -22.19
CA CYS A 23 -0.10 8.67 -21.44
C CYS A 23 0.85 7.46 -21.45
N ALA A 24 1.82 7.47 -20.54
CA ALA A 24 2.61 6.28 -20.21
C ALA A 24 2.27 5.81 -18.79
N PRO A 25 2.18 4.48 -18.55
CA PRO A 25 2.06 3.94 -17.21
C PRO A 25 3.30 4.28 -16.38
N THR A 26 3.10 4.48 -15.08
CA THR A 26 4.20 4.61 -14.12
C THR A 26 4.45 3.27 -13.43
N HIS A 27 5.71 2.85 -13.38
CA HIS A 27 6.14 1.64 -12.68
C HIS A 27 6.77 2.00 -11.34
N ASN A 28 6.22 1.45 -10.27
CA ASN A 28 6.75 1.58 -8.93
C ASN A 28 7.34 0.24 -8.48
N TYR A 29 8.62 0.24 -8.12
CA TYR A 29 9.33 -0.91 -7.57
C TYR A 29 9.30 -0.85 -6.04
N ASN A 30 8.74 -1.88 -5.41
CA ASN A 30 8.58 -1.93 -3.96
C ASN A 30 9.22 -3.19 -3.38
N GLY A 31 9.83 -3.07 -2.20
CA GLY A 31 10.32 -4.19 -1.41
C GLY A 31 11.82 -4.44 -1.54
N PHE A 32 12.21 -5.71 -1.43
CA PHE A 32 13.59 -6.15 -1.50
C PHE A 32 14.15 -6.03 -2.93
N LEU A 33 15.41 -5.62 -3.05
CA LEU A 33 16.12 -5.55 -4.32
C LEU A 33 17.06 -6.76 -4.43
N PRO A 34 16.81 -7.68 -5.38
CA PRO A 34 17.66 -8.87 -5.57
C PRO A 34 19.00 -8.57 -6.23
N ASP A 35 19.23 -7.32 -6.64
CA ASP A 35 20.46 -6.87 -7.26
C ASP A 35 21.21 -5.84 -6.39
N ARG A 36 22.51 -5.77 -6.60
CA ARG A 36 23.36 -4.70 -6.06
C ARG A 36 24.21 -4.19 -7.21
N ASN A 37 24.18 -2.87 -7.45
CA ASN A 37 24.92 -2.24 -8.54
C ASN A 37 24.62 -2.86 -9.92
N ASN A 38 23.36 -3.19 -10.19
CA ASN A 38 22.90 -3.83 -11.44
C ASN A 38 23.46 -5.24 -11.69
N ALA A 39 23.94 -5.93 -10.64
CA ALA A 39 24.34 -7.33 -10.69
C ALA A 39 23.47 -8.15 -9.73
N GLU A 40 22.97 -9.29 -10.21
CA GLU A 40 22.20 -10.22 -9.38
C GLU A 40 23.08 -10.80 -8.27
N ILE A 41 22.56 -10.77 -7.04
CA ILE A 41 23.24 -11.36 -5.89
C ILE A 41 23.00 -12.88 -5.94
N PRO A 42 24.06 -13.72 -5.91
CA PRO A 42 23.88 -15.17 -5.92
C PRO A 42 23.03 -15.66 -4.74
N ASP A 43 22.17 -16.64 -5.02
CA ASP A 43 21.32 -17.27 -4.02
C ASP A 43 22.14 -17.89 -2.87
N PRO A 44 21.56 -18.00 -1.65
CA PRO A 44 22.19 -18.71 -0.55
C PRO A 44 22.43 -20.19 -0.90
N GLN A 45 23.56 -20.71 -0.46
CA GLN A 45 23.92 -22.12 -0.61
C GLN A 45 23.36 -22.97 0.54
N VAL A 46 22.58 -23.97 0.18
CA VAL A 46 22.01 -24.94 1.13
C VAL A 46 23.13 -25.71 1.84
N GLY A 47 23.02 -25.85 3.16
CA GLY A 47 23.98 -26.55 4.00
C GLY A 47 25.28 -25.78 4.30
N VAL A 48 25.47 -24.59 3.70
CA VAL A 48 26.70 -23.79 3.83
C VAL A 48 26.39 -22.42 4.42
N ASP A 49 25.45 -21.70 3.84
CA ASP A 49 25.07 -20.37 4.32
C ASP A 49 24.29 -20.46 5.64
N THR A 50 24.49 -19.47 6.51
CA THR A 50 23.81 -19.33 7.80
C THR A 50 22.91 -18.11 7.82
N ARG A 51 22.13 -17.93 8.88
CA ARG A 51 21.32 -16.73 9.08
C ARG A 51 22.16 -15.45 9.00
N ASP A 52 23.34 -15.46 9.62
CA ASP A 52 24.26 -14.32 9.61
C ASP A 52 24.81 -14.03 8.21
N THR A 53 25.23 -15.06 7.44
CA THR A 53 25.75 -14.83 6.08
C THR A 53 24.66 -14.34 5.14
N VAL A 54 23.41 -14.81 5.31
CA VAL A 54 22.25 -14.34 4.57
C VAL A 54 21.97 -12.87 4.89
N VAL A 55 21.96 -12.46 6.17
CA VAL A 55 21.75 -11.05 6.54
C VAL A 55 22.88 -10.16 6.05
N GLN A 56 24.13 -10.61 6.12
CA GLN A 56 25.26 -9.84 5.58
C GLN A 56 25.15 -9.63 4.07
N ARG A 57 24.61 -10.62 3.34
CA ARG A 57 24.46 -10.56 1.88
C ARG A 57 23.24 -9.74 1.45
N PHE A 58 22.08 -10.00 2.06
CA PHE A 58 20.76 -9.52 1.61
C PHE A 58 20.10 -8.50 2.55
N GLY A 59 20.64 -8.28 3.75
CA GLY A 59 20.00 -7.48 4.79
C GLY A 59 18.89 -8.23 5.51
N SER A 60 18.13 -7.50 6.33
CA SER A 60 16.97 -8.06 7.05
C SER A 60 15.88 -8.52 6.07
N PRO A 61 15.20 -9.64 6.35
CA PRO A 61 14.11 -10.12 5.51
C PRO A 61 12.92 -9.16 5.53
N SER A 62 12.07 -9.22 4.51
CA SER A 62 10.82 -8.45 4.45
C SER A 62 9.83 -8.93 5.51
N THR A 63 9.77 -10.25 5.72
CA THR A 63 9.00 -10.85 6.81
C THR A 63 9.54 -12.25 7.16
N THR A 64 9.08 -12.80 8.28
CA THR A 64 9.48 -14.13 8.79
C THR A 64 8.25 -15.02 8.96
N ALA A 65 8.45 -16.34 9.02
CA ALA A 65 7.36 -17.28 9.23
C ALA A 65 6.68 -17.04 10.60
N VAL A 66 5.35 -16.98 10.58
CA VAL A 66 4.53 -16.59 11.74
C VAL A 66 4.58 -17.61 12.88
N PHE A 67 4.67 -18.90 12.55
CA PHE A 67 4.53 -19.97 13.54
C PHE A 67 5.86 -20.51 14.06
N ASP A 68 6.74 -20.91 13.15
CA ASP A 68 7.94 -21.66 13.46
C ASP A 68 9.23 -20.85 13.28
N GLN A 69 9.15 -19.63 12.70
CA GLN A 69 10.28 -18.74 12.41
C GLN A 69 11.44 -19.45 11.64
N THR A 70 11.12 -20.55 10.96
CA THR A 70 12.08 -21.36 10.20
C THR A 70 12.31 -20.78 8.81
N ALA A 71 11.45 -19.87 8.34
CA ALA A 71 11.55 -19.29 7.01
C ALA A 71 11.61 -17.77 7.03
N TRP A 72 12.44 -17.23 6.15
CA TRP A 72 12.54 -15.81 5.83
C TRP A 72 12.05 -15.55 4.43
N TYR A 73 11.34 -14.44 4.26
CA TYR A 73 10.74 -14.03 3.00
C TYR A 73 11.34 -12.70 2.56
N TYR A 74 11.93 -12.70 1.37
CA TYR A 74 12.36 -11.51 0.66
C TYR A 74 11.38 -11.26 -0.47
N VAL A 75 10.62 -10.18 -0.38
CA VAL A 75 9.49 -9.90 -1.28
C VAL A 75 9.77 -8.64 -2.06
N SER A 76 9.63 -8.71 -3.38
CA SER A 76 9.67 -7.56 -4.29
C SER A 76 8.45 -7.56 -5.20
N SER A 77 8.00 -6.38 -5.60
CA SER A 77 6.86 -6.24 -6.51
C SER A 77 7.00 -5.02 -7.40
N VAL A 78 6.53 -5.17 -8.63
CA VAL A 78 6.37 -4.09 -9.59
C VAL A 78 4.88 -3.78 -9.67
N GLN A 79 4.54 -2.52 -9.41
CA GLN A 79 3.18 -2.03 -9.46
C GLN A 79 3.05 -1.04 -10.62
N GLU A 80 2.04 -1.25 -11.45
CA GLU A 80 1.74 -0.37 -12.58
C GLU A 80 0.53 0.52 -12.23
N SER A 81 0.68 1.82 -12.47
CA SER A 81 -0.36 2.82 -12.27
C SER A 81 -0.60 3.61 -13.56
N VAL A 82 -1.88 3.75 -13.93
CA VAL A 82 -2.31 4.53 -15.10
C VAL A 82 -3.31 5.58 -14.65
N ALA A 83 -2.95 6.85 -14.78
CA ALA A 83 -3.79 7.99 -14.43
C ALA A 83 -4.42 7.86 -13.02
N PHE A 84 -5.74 7.78 -12.93
CA PHE A 84 -6.51 7.67 -11.68
C PHE A 84 -7.05 6.26 -11.41
N TYR A 85 -6.69 5.26 -12.23
CA TYR A 85 -7.12 3.89 -12.00
C TYR A 85 -6.39 3.26 -10.81
N THR A 86 -7.04 2.27 -10.19
CA THR A 86 -6.43 1.51 -9.10
C THR A 86 -5.16 0.82 -9.60
N PRO A 87 -3.99 1.10 -9.00
CA PRO A 87 -2.76 0.46 -9.44
C PRO A 87 -2.78 -1.03 -9.13
N HIS A 88 -2.19 -1.84 -9.99
CA HIS A 88 -2.16 -3.30 -9.85
C HIS A 88 -0.73 -3.83 -9.94
N ILE A 89 -0.49 -4.97 -9.30
CA ILE A 89 0.82 -5.63 -9.33
C ILE A 89 0.96 -6.39 -10.64
N THR A 90 1.98 -6.06 -11.43
CA THR A 90 2.28 -6.73 -12.71
C THR A 90 3.28 -7.87 -12.52
N GLU A 91 4.21 -7.70 -11.59
CA GLU A 91 5.25 -8.68 -11.29
C GLU A 91 5.50 -8.74 -9.78
N ARG A 92 5.81 -9.93 -9.29
CA ARG A 92 6.17 -10.15 -7.89
C ARG A 92 7.18 -11.28 -7.81
N HIS A 93 8.26 -11.07 -7.06
CA HIS A 93 9.21 -12.12 -6.74
C HIS A 93 9.25 -12.32 -5.23
N VAL A 94 9.16 -13.58 -4.83
CA VAL A 94 9.27 -13.98 -3.43
C VAL A 94 10.36 -15.02 -3.33
N MET A 95 11.49 -14.67 -2.70
CA MET A 95 12.51 -15.64 -2.32
C MET A 95 12.25 -16.09 -0.89
N VAL A 96 12.10 -17.40 -0.72
CA VAL A 96 11.87 -18.05 0.56
C VAL A 96 13.11 -18.84 0.92
N ILE A 97 13.74 -18.44 2.02
CA ILE A 97 14.89 -19.13 2.58
C ILE A 97 14.42 -19.84 3.84
N ARG A 98 14.50 -21.17 3.87
CA ARG A 98 14.26 -21.95 5.08
C ARG A 98 15.57 -22.30 5.74
N PHE A 99 15.51 -22.43 7.06
CA PHE A 99 16.62 -22.76 7.92
C PHE A 99 16.30 -24.01 8.72
N ASP A 100 17.29 -24.87 8.89
CA ASP A 100 17.31 -25.92 9.90
C ASP A 100 18.34 -25.51 10.96
N GLY A 101 17.85 -25.15 12.14
CA GLY A 101 18.63 -24.39 13.12
C GLY A 101 19.10 -23.05 12.56
N ASP A 102 20.42 -22.93 12.36
CA ASP A 102 21.08 -21.72 11.84
C ASP A 102 21.44 -21.80 10.36
N THR A 103 21.41 -23.00 9.77
CA THR A 103 21.90 -23.25 8.40
C THR A 103 20.75 -23.25 7.41
N VAL A 104 20.98 -22.73 6.20
CA VAL A 104 20.01 -22.75 5.11
C VAL A 104 19.70 -24.20 4.71
N SER A 105 18.43 -24.57 4.74
CA SER A 105 17.93 -25.90 4.37
C SER A 105 17.23 -25.94 3.00
N SER A 106 16.63 -24.82 2.56
CA SER A 106 16.04 -24.71 1.22
C SER A 106 15.96 -23.26 0.76
N VAL A 107 16.08 -23.03 -0.54
CA VAL A 107 15.77 -21.75 -1.18
C VAL A 107 14.75 -21.97 -2.28
N GLU A 108 13.61 -21.27 -2.22
CA GLU A 108 12.57 -21.29 -3.25
C GLU A 108 12.31 -19.88 -3.78
N LYS A 109 11.97 -19.77 -5.07
CA LYS A 109 11.54 -18.52 -5.69
C LYS A 109 10.14 -18.68 -6.27
N TRP A 110 9.24 -17.75 -5.95
CA TRP A 110 7.86 -17.76 -6.43
C TRP A 110 7.53 -16.45 -7.14
N GLY A 111 6.76 -16.56 -8.23
CA GLY A 111 6.22 -15.43 -8.95
C GLY A 111 4.81 -15.05 -8.49
N LEU A 112 4.19 -14.13 -9.25
CA LEU A 112 2.83 -13.66 -9.03
C LEU A 112 1.79 -14.80 -9.12
N GLU A 113 2.06 -15.79 -9.97
CA GLU A 113 1.20 -16.95 -10.29
C GLU A 113 0.91 -17.86 -9.10
N ARG A 114 1.77 -17.88 -8.07
CA ARG A 114 1.54 -18.64 -6.84
C ARG A 114 0.64 -17.91 -5.84
N GLY A 115 0.21 -16.68 -6.16
CA GLY A 115 -0.70 -15.89 -5.35
C GLY A 115 -2.10 -16.53 -5.27
N ARG A 116 -2.69 -16.55 -4.06
CA ARG A 116 -4.10 -16.91 -3.87
C ARG A 116 -4.91 -15.67 -3.53
N LEU A 117 -5.99 -15.45 -4.26
CA LEU A 117 -7.01 -14.47 -3.90
C LEU A 117 -7.78 -15.01 -2.70
N VAL A 118 -7.67 -14.32 -1.56
CA VAL A 118 -8.43 -14.65 -0.34
C VAL A 118 -9.57 -13.65 -0.24
N SER A 119 -10.81 -14.15 -0.29
CA SER A 119 -12.00 -13.34 -0.07
C SER A 119 -12.19 -13.13 1.42
N TYR A 120 -12.36 -11.88 1.84
CA TYR A 120 -12.76 -11.58 3.20
C TYR A 120 -14.23 -11.94 3.42
N ASP A 121 -14.52 -12.42 4.62
CA ASP A 121 -15.88 -12.60 5.07
C ASP A 121 -16.48 -11.23 5.43
N ASN A 122 -17.66 -10.91 4.91
CA ASN A 122 -18.31 -9.62 5.07
C ASN A 122 -19.27 -9.58 6.28
N HIS A 123 -19.24 -10.58 7.17
CA HIS A 123 -20.09 -10.54 8.36
C HIS A 123 -19.65 -9.40 9.27
N VAL A 124 -20.60 -8.50 9.52
CA VAL A 124 -20.45 -7.43 10.48
C VAL A 124 -21.15 -7.83 11.78
N THR A 125 -20.52 -7.54 12.93
CA THR A 125 -21.19 -7.73 14.22
C THR A 125 -22.14 -6.53 14.43
N PRO A 126 -23.46 -6.75 14.53
CA PRO A 126 -24.39 -5.64 14.74
C PRO A 126 -24.08 -4.95 16.07
N THR A 127 -23.99 -3.62 16.04
CA THR A 127 -23.79 -2.84 17.26
C THR A 127 -25.09 -2.76 18.05
N ARG A 128 -25.01 -2.72 19.39
CA ARG A 128 -26.18 -2.35 20.20
C ARG A 128 -26.37 -0.84 20.09
N GLY A 129 -27.36 -0.41 19.33
CA GLY A 129 -27.70 0.99 19.14
C GLY A 129 -28.73 1.15 18.04
N ARG A 130 -29.25 2.37 17.87
CA ARG A 130 -30.06 2.72 16.70
C ARG A 130 -29.12 3.20 15.60
N GLU A 131 -29.22 2.61 14.41
CA GLU A 131 -28.57 3.14 13.20
C GLU A 131 -29.35 4.38 12.74
N LEU A 132 -28.69 5.53 12.74
CA LEU A 132 -29.27 6.78 12.24
C LEU A 132 -29.09 6.81 10.73
N GLY A 133 -30.17 7.02 9.98
CA GLY A 133 -30.09 7.27 8.53
C GLY A 133 -29.38 8.59 8.22
N VAL A 134 -28.89 8.76 6.98
CA VAL A 134 -28.14 9.96 6.56
C VAL A 134 -28.86 11.27 6.91
N LEU A 135 -30.18 11.34 6.69
CA LEU A 135 -30.97 12.55 6.99
C LEU A 135 -31.10 12.82 8.50
N GLU A 136 -31.21 11.76 9.32
CA GLU A 136 -31.29 11.88 10.77
C GLU A 136 -29.94 12.32 11.36
N GLN A 137 -28.83 11.89 10.78
CA GLN A 137 -27.49 12.38 11.14
C GLN A 137 -27.29 13.85 10.76
N LEU A 138 -27.79 14.28 9.60
CA LEU A 138 -27.69 15.66 9.13
C LEU A 138 -28.57 16.63 9.91
N LEU A 139 -29.79 16.20 10.29
CA LEU A 139 -30.80 17.07 10.89
C LEU A 139 -31.01 16.84 12.40
N GLY A 140 -30.42 15.79 12.98
CA GLY A 140 -30.64 15.40 14.38
C GLY A 140 -30.15 16.40 15.44
N ASN A 141 -29.39 17.41 15.03
CA ASN A 141 -28.95 18.53 15.88
C ASN A 141 -29.74 19.83 15.66
N VAL A 142 -30.63 19.88 14.66
CA VAL A 142 -31.45 21.06 14.39
C VAL A 142 -32.55 21.15 15.44
N GLY A 143 -32.48 22.17 16.31
CA GLY A 143 -33.48 22.42 17.35
C GLY A 143 -33.08 22.04 18.78
N ARG A 144 -31.86 21.50 19.02
CA ARG A 144 -31.34 21.33 20.38
C ARG A 144 -30.83 22.68 20.89
N THR A 145 -31.69 23.44 21.55
CA THR A 145 -31.28 24.62 22.31
C THR A 145 -30.61 24.15 23.60
N SER A 146 -29.48 24.76 23.97
CA SER A 146 -28.90 24.56 25.31
C SER A 146 -29.96 24.95 26.35
N PRO A 147 -30.23 24.15 27.39
CA PRO A 147 -31.08 24.62 28.46
C PRO A 147 -30.44 25.88 29.03
N ILE A 148 -31.15 27.01 28.94
CA ILE A 148 -30.73 28.23 29.61
C ILE A 148 -30.70 27.89 31.09
N GLN A 149 -29.50 27.89 31.68
CA GLN A 149 -29.36 27.88 33.13
C GLN A 149 -30.03 29.16 33.61
N MET A 150 -31.24 29.04 34.16
CA MET A 150 -31.83 30.11 34.94
C MET A 150 -30.96 30.24 36.19
N GLU A 151 -30.03 31.19 36.17
CA GLU A 151 -29.37 31.69 37.37
C GLU A 151 -30.44 32.29 38.27
N GLU A 152 -30.93 31.45 39.19
CA GLU A 152 -31.78 31.87 40.29
C GLU A 152 -30.91 32.69 41.26
N GLN A 153 -31.05 34.00 41.12
CA GLN A 153 -30.41 35.02 41.93
C GLN A 153 -30.88 34.94 43.39
N GLY A 154 -30.22 34.12 44.20
CA GLY A 154 -30.42 34.02 45.64
C GLY A 154 -29.28 34.69 46.42
N GLY A 155 -29.38 35.98 46.66
CA GLY A 155 -28.38 36.73 47.44
C GLY A 155 -28.37 36.35 48.92
N ARG A 156 -27.17 36.23 49.52
CA ARG A 156 -26.89 36.60 50.92
C ARG A 156 -25.48 37.19 51.03
N PRO A 157 -25.28 38.26 51.83
CA PRO A 157 -24.01 38.95 51.97
C PRO A 157 -23.11 38.32 53.04
N ASN A 158 -21.79 38.42 52.80
CA ASN A 158 -20.70 38.56 53.78
C ASN A 158 -20.51 37.47 54.86
N GLN A 159 -19.35 36.79 54.88
CA GLN A 159 -18.40 36.90 56.00
C GLN A 159 -17.03 36.24 55.72
N ARG A 160 -16.00 36.95 56.22
CA ARG A 160 -14.56 36.66 56.28
C ARG A 160 -14.22 35.27 56.83
N ASN A 161 -13.17 34.63 56.31
CA ASN A 161 -11.81 34.64 56.88
C ASN A 161 -10.81 34.14 55.84
#